data_AF-A0A8D9P9A0-F1
#
_entry.id   AF-A0A8D9P9A0-F1
#
_cell.length_a   1.000
_cell.length_b   1.000
_cell.length_c   1.000
_cell.angle_alpha   90.00
_cell.angle_beta   90.00
_cell.angle_gamma   90.00
#
_symmetry.space_group_name_H-M   'P 1'
#
loop_
_entity.id
_entity.type
_entity.pdbx_description
1 polymer ?
#
loop_
_entity_poly.entity_id
_entity_poly.type
_entity_poly.pdbx_seq_one_letter_code
_entity_poly.pdbx_strand_id
1 'polypeptide(L)'
;MTISFSGLASGLDTSSWVESLVALKQAKIDTLEEEKETVLLSKETLDNIKSFFTSFRSMIEKVTDAQFGVASMDLFAQNLATSSDLDILTASATTEAEEARYNISVDTLATNTQLNSSYSYVTTQTITQTATSDSKLENLGVNAGRIGITVNGVERSVNISDNETIQSFIDKLKEIGVDASFNSTTGVFTVNLDTADINDYDNTGIVNALHLIGVNEGYTSDKLQIEKTETVYESADESSLLNELSSGIKIIGTQNVIVQNTNGENYTIEVDAFTTLGEFLTALEDTGLNASIKNGVVEISGGKITGGTYDAVKALGLSEDPYTAMTTGNPLTETVVEAEIVTLETRLVDDLKVRAGYLEVTDADGSKFYEKIYHGQTLGDLMSDLGNLGINTKLRDDGVLEITGGAFATLSDDRVQELIDNGTIRETDDRYKQGTDLLTCLYGAPVISTDQITVASTYSKTQALTHSVTNTIRATLTTTLENLGLSSDSNAVFTVRGENRTINVTKSMTVEDLMNALQNAGIASVWDTDTSRLTIENATLNGGALADVLNLTQVVSGKYV
;
A
#
# COMPACT_ATOMS: atom_id res chain seq x y z
N MET A 1 -56.21 -60.75 -63.31
CA MET A 1 -55.76 -61.88 -62.48
C MET A 1 -55.83 -61.43 -61.04
N THR A 2 -56.80 -61.98 -60.31
CA THR A 2 -56.94 -61.86 -58.86
C THR A 2 -55.79 -62.63 -58.22
N ILE A 3 -54.96 -61.95 -57.42
CA ILE A 3 -54.03 -62.60 -56.49
C ILE A 3 -54.49 -62.16 -55.10
N SER A 4 -54.99 -63.14 -54.34
CA SER A 4 -55.50 -63.03 -52.98
C SER A 4 -54.35 -62.95 -51.97
N PHE A 5 -54.48 -62.07 -50.96
CA PHE A 5 -53.69 -62.15 -49.73
C PHE A 5 -54.16 -63.37 -48.92
N SER A 6 -53.27 -64.32 -48.69
CA SER A 6 -53.47 -65.46 -47.80
C SER A 6 -52.48 -65.35 -46.65
N GLY A 7 -52.99 -65.19 -45.43
CA GLY A 7 -52.28 -65.52 -44.19
C GLY A 7 -51.09 -64.63 -43.85
N LEU A 8 -51.35 -63.45 -43.28
CA LEU A 8 -50.34 -62.68 -42.58
C LEU A 8 -49.89 -63.46 -41.32
N ALA A 9 -48.58 -63.66 -41.20
CA ALA A 9 -47.84 -63.94 -39.98
C ALA A 9 -47.87 -65.37 -39.38
N SER A 10 -47.52 -66.39 -40.16
CA SER A 10 -46.97 -67.63 -39.58
C SER A 10 -45.80 -68.13 -40.42
N GLY A 11 -44.59 -67.68 -40.09
CA GLY A 11 -43.33 -68.14 -40.71
C GLY A 11 -42.40 -67.06 -41.26
N LEU A 12 -42.74 -65.77 -41.12
CA LEU A 12 -41.78 -64.69 -41.40
C LEU A 12 -40.95 -64.46 -40.15
N ASP A 13 -39.64 -64.69 -40.26
CA ASP A 13 -38.66 -64.38 -39.22
C ASP A 13 -38.48 -62.85 -39.14
N THR A 14 -39.49 -62.19 -38.57
CA THR A 14 -39.52 -60.73 -38.43
C THR A 14 -38.42 -60.25 -37.50
N SER A 15 -37.93 -61.10 -36.60
CA SER A 15 -36.85 -60.78 -35.67
C SER A 15 -35.52 -60.59 -36.40
N SER A 16 -35.14 -61.50 -37.31
CA SER A 16 -33.90 -61.33 -38.08
C SER A 16 -33.92 -60.14 -39.04
N TRP A 17 -35.09 -59.77 -39.56
CA TRP A 17 -35.26 -58.55 -40.37
C TRP A 17 -35.15 -57.27 -39.53
N VAL A 18 -35.72 -57.26 -38.33
CA VAL A 18 -35.55 -56.14 -37.39
C VAL A 18 -34.08 -56.02 -36.95
N GLU A 19 -33.42 -57.12 -36.61
CA GLU A 19 -31.99 -57.16 -36.27
C GLU A 19 -31.12 -56.66 -37.43
N SER A 20 -31.41 -57.07 -38.66
CA SER A 20 -30.69 -56.61 -39.85
C SER A 20 -30.88 -55.10 -40.10
N LEU A 21 -32.10 -54.58 -39.91
CA LEU A 21 -32.37 -53.14 -40.04
C LEU A 21 -31.72 -52.34 -38.91
N VAL A 22 -31.71 -52.86 -37.69
CA VAL A 22 -31.02 -52.25 -36.54
C VAL A 22 -29.51 -52.25 -36.78
N ALA A 23 -28.93 -53.35 -37.27
CA ALA A 23 -27.51 -53.42 -37.62
C ALA A 23 -27.14 -52.42 -38.72
N LEU A 24 -28.01 -52.22 -39.72
CA LEU A 24 -27.80 -51.24 -40.79
C LEU A 24 -27.90 -49.78 -40.28
N LYS A 25 -28.78 -49.52 -39.32
CA LYS A 25 -28.85 -48.23 -38.61
C LYS A 25 -27.65 -48.01 -37.70
N GLN A 26 -27.21 -49.04 -36.98
CA GLN A 26 -26.03 -49.00 -36.10
C GLN A 26 -24.76 -48.76 -36.92
N ALA A 27 -24.57 -49.44 -38.05
CA ALA A 27 -23.43 -49.19 -38.95
C ALA A 27 -23.36 -47.72 -39.42
N LYS A 28 -24.52 -47.09 -39.68
CA LYS A 28 -24.58 -45.66 -40.01
C LYS A 28 -24.21 -44.76 -38.81
N ILE A 29 -24.59 -45.16 -37.60
CA ILE A 29 -24.20 -44.46 -36.37
C ILE A 29 -22.69 -44.60 -36.16
N ASP A 30 -22.14 -45.80 -36.29
CA ASP A 30 -20.72 -46.09 -36.14
C ASP A 30 -19.88 -45.26 -37.14
N THR A 31 -20.34 -45.16 -38.41
CA THR A 31 -19.69 -44.29 -39.41
C THR A 31 -19.71 -42.82 -38.99
N LEU A 32 -20.83 -42.33 -38.46
CA LEU A 32 -20.94 -40.93 -37.99
C LEU A 32 -20.10 -40.69 -36.72
N GLU A 33 -19.92 -41.69 -35.87
CA GLU A 33 -19.03 -41.62 -34.71
C GLU A 33 -17.56 -41.56 -35.14
N GLU A 34 -17.14 -42.37 -36.13
CA GLU A 34 -15.79 -42.31 -36.72
C GLU A 34 -15.53 -40.95 -37.42
N GLU A 35 -16.51 -40.43 -38.18
CA GLU A 35 -16.42 -39.10 -38.79
C GLU A 35 -16.31 -38.00 -37.73
N LYS A 36 -17.07 -38.10 -36.64
CA LYS A 36 -17.01 -37.16 -35.50
C LYS A 36 -15.64 -37.21 -34.83
N GLU A 37 -15.09 -38.39 -34.58
CA GLU A 37 -13.77 -38.55 -33.98
C GLU A 37 -12.67 -37.93 -34.86
N THR A 38 -12.75 -38.14 -36.18
CA THR A 38 -11.84 -37.53 -37.16
C THR A 38 -11.90 -36.00 -37.14
N VAL A 39 -13.10 -35.43 -37.04
CA VAL A 39 -13.29 -33.97 -36.96
C VAL A 39 -12.76 -33.42 -35.63
N LEU A 40 -12.93 -34.13 -34.51
CA LEU A 40 -12.38 -33.72 -33.21
C LEU A 40 -10.85 -33.69 -33.21
N LEU A 41 -10.20 -34.71 -33.77
CA LEU A 41 -8.74 -34.75 -33.94
C LEU A 41 -8.24 -33.59 -34.82
N SER A 42 -8.97 -33.27 -35.88
CA SER A 42 -8.66 -32.13 -36.75
C SER A 42 -8.79 -30.80 -36.02
N LYS A 43 -9.81 -30.65 -35.16
CA LYS A 43 -10.00 -29.47 -34.32
C LYS A 43 -8.87 -29.31 -33.30
N GLU A 44 -8.51 -30.37 -32.58
CA GLU A 44 -7.41 -30.34 -31.61
C GLU A 44 -6.08 -29.94 -32.27
N THR A 45 -5.82 -30.48 -33.46
CA THR A 45 -4.64 -30.10 -34.26
C THR A 45 -4.65 -28.61 -34.60
N LEU A 46 -5.81 -28.06 -35.00
CA LEU A 46 -5.95 -26.65 -35.34
C LEU A 46 -5.79 -25.75 -34.10
N ASP A 47 -6.33 -26.14 -32.95
CA ASP A 47 -6.21 -25.42 -31.68
C ASP A 47 -4.74 -25.36 -31.23
N ASN A 48 -4.00 -26.47 -31.38
CA ASN A 48 -2.56 -26.53 -31.11
C ASN A 48 -1.75 -25.60 -32.05
N ILE A 49 -2.06 -25.60 -33.35
CA ILE A 49 -1.44 -24.69 -34.32
C ILE A 49 -1.72 -23.23 -33.96
N LYS A 50 -2.97 -22.90 -33.62
CA LYS A 50 -3.37 -21.54 -33.22
C LYS A 50 -2.62 -21.08 -31.97
N SER A 51 -2.49 -21.95 -30.96
CA SER A 51 -1.74 -21.66 -29.73
C SER A 51 -0.26 -21.38 -30.03
N PHE A 52 0.36 -22.21 -30.88
CA PHE A 52 1.73 -21.99 -31.33
C PHE A 52 1.88 -20.63 -32.03
N PHE A 53 1.03 -20.32 -33.01
CA PHE A 53 1.12 -19.05 -33.74
C PHE A 53 0.81 -17.83 -32.87
N THR A 54 -0.06 -17.96 -31.87
CA THR A 54 -0.35 -16.89 -30.89
C THR A 54 0.89 -16.62 -30.04
N SER A 55 1.53 -17.68 -29.52
CA SER A 55 2.76 -17.57 -28.73
C SER A 55 3.92 -17.02 -29.55
N PHE A 56 4.07 -17.50 -30.78
CA PHE A 56 5.09 -17.03 -31.71
C PHE A 56 4.90 -15.56 -32.08
N ARG A 57 3.65 -15.14 -32.33
CA ARG A 57 3.31 -13.73 -32.54
C ARG A 57 3.68 -12.88 -31.34
N SER A 58 3.32 -13.28 -30.11
CA SER A 58 3.68 -12.52 -28.90
C SER A 58 5.20 -12.42 -28.68
N MET A 59 5.97 -13.43 -29.09
CA MET A 59 7.43 -13.35 -29.06
C MET A 59 7.98 -12.37 -30.09
N ILE A 60 7.41 -12.33 -31.31
CA ILE A 60 7.80 -11.35 -32.33
C ILE A 60 7.39 -9.94 -31.93
N GLU A 61 6.18 -9.74 -31.39
CA GLU A 61 5.70 -8.43 -30.92
C GLU A 61 6.67 -7.80 -29.91
N LYS A 62 7.19 -8.58 -28.95
CA LYS A 62 8.24 -8.14 -28.01
C LYS A 62 9.55 -7.71 -28.67
N VAL A 63 9.87 -8.25 -29.84
CA VAL A 63 11.08 -7.89 -30.61
C VAL A 63 10.80 -6.71 -31.56
N THR A 64 9.56 -6.56 -32.02
CA THR A 64 9.14 -5.52 -33.00
C THR A 64 8.55 -4.26 -32.39
N ASP A 65 8.26 -4.20 -31.08
CA ASP A 65 7.83 -2.97 -30.39
C ASP A 65 8.84 -1.80 -30.56
N ALA A 66 10.09 -2.10 -30.92
CA ALA A 66 11.07 -1.12 -31.39
C ALA A 66 10.63 -0.29 -32.62
N GLN A 67 9.60 -0.72 -33.37
CA GLN A 67 9.11 -0.02 -34.57
C GLN A 67 8.08 1.09 -34.26
N PHE A 68 7.53 1.15 -33.03
CA PHE A 68 6.48 2.11 -32.65
C PHE A 68 6.94 3.29 -31.77
N GLY A 69 8.25 3.45 -31.54
CA GLY A 69 8.83 4.69 -31.02
C GLY A 69 8.58 5.00 -29.53
N VAL A 70 8.15 4.00 -28.73
CA VAL A 70 8.12 4.10 -27.27
C VAL A 70 9.44 3.57 -26.70
N ALA A 71 10.35 4.50 -26.36
CA ALA A 71 11.72 4.17 -25.94
C ALA A 71 11.81 3.24 -24.71
N SER A 72 10.81 3.26 -23.81
CA SER A 72 10.82 2.47 -22.57
C SER A 72 10.67 0.96 -22.77
N MET A 73 10.29 0.48 -23.96
CA MET A 73 10.08 -0.94 -24.26
C MET A 73 10.99 -1.47 -25.38
N ASP A 74 11.90 -0.64 -25.91
CA ASP A 74 12.88 -1.09 -26.89
C ASP A 74 14.01 -1.87 -26.18
N LEU A 75 14.04 -3.18 -26.44
CA LEU A 75 15.07 -4.09 -25.92
C LEU A 75 16.49 -3.65 -26.32
N PHE A 76 16.64 -2.90 -27.40
CA PHE A 76 17.91 -2.41 -27.93
C PHE A 76 18.25 -0.97 -27.49
N ALA A 77 17.33 -0.24 -26.85
CA ALA A 77 17.56 1.12 -26.35
C ALA A 77 17.90 1.17 -24.84
N GLN A 78 18.06 0.02 -24.19
CA GLN A 78 18.42 -0.02 -22.76
C GLN A 78 19.86 0.42 -22.54
N ASN A 79 20.04 1.45 -21.71
CA ASN A 79 21.35 1.89 -21.28
C ASN A 79 21.87 1.02 -20.14
N LEU A 80 23.16 0.66 -20.19
CA LEU A 80 23.80 -0.12 -19.15
C LEU A 80 24.56 0.82 -18.19
N ALA A 81 24.12 0.89 -16.94
CA ALA A 81 24.88 1.53 -15.87
C ALA A 81 25.87 0.54 -15.26
N THR A 82 27.14 0.93 -15.18
CA THR A 82 28.20 0.14 -14.52
C THR A 82 28.90 0.99 -13.48
N SER A 83 29.17 0.42 -12.31
CA SER A 83 29.89 1.06 -11.21
C SER A 83 31.30 0.47 -11.11
N SER A 84 32.28 1.31 -10.75
CA SER A 84 33.64 0.85 -10.47
C SER A 84 33.76 0.12 -9.13
N ASP A 85 32.82 0.34 -8.20
CA ASP A 85 32.78 -0.28 -6.88
C ASP A 85 31.32 -0.50 -6.45
N LEU A 86 30.87 -1.76 -6.54
CA LEU A 86 29.48 -2.14 -6.27
C LEU A 86 29.13 -2.13 -4.77
N ASP A 87 30.14 -2.16 -3.88
CA ASP A 87 29.90 -2.13 -2.44
C ASP A 87 29.59 -0.70 -1.95
N ILE A 88 29.93 0.32 -2.74
CA ILE A 88 29.73 1.75 -2.42
C ILE A 88 28.51 2.33 -3.15
N LEU A 89 28.37 2.04 -4.45
CA LEU A 89 27.32 2.61 -5.29
C LEU A 89 26.88 1.62 -6.37
N THR A 90 25.58 1.36 -6.43
CA THR A 90 24.93 0.73 -7.58
C THR A 90 24.14 1.79 -8.37
N ALA A 91 23.98 1.57 -9.67
CA ALA A 91 23.26 2.48 -10.55
C ALA A 91 22.43 1.69 -11.56
N SER A 92 21.28 2.24 -11.94
CA SER A 92 20.47 1.81 -13.08
C SER A 92 20.34 3.00 -14.03
N ALA A 93 20.26 2.73 -15.34
CA ALA A 93 20.07 3.77 -16.35
C ALA A 93 18.73 3.53 -17.06
N THR A 94 17.96 4.60 -17.24
CA THR A 94 16.75 4.58 -18.07
C THR A 94 17.15 4.71 -19.55
N THR A 95 16.20 4.45 -20.44
CA THR A 95 16.38 4.55 -21.90
C THR A 95 16.65 5.97 -22.38
N GLU A 96 16.34 6.99 -21.56
CA GLU A 96 16.60 8.41 -21.83
C GLU A 96 17.90 8.92 -21.18
N ALA A 97 18.59 8.09 -20.40
CA ALA A 97 19.82 8.49 -19.73
C ALA A 97 20.93 8.81 -20.75
N GLU A 98 21.63 9.92 -20.54
CA GLU A 98 22.73 10.32 -21.42
C GLU A 98 23.95 9.39 -21.24
N GLU A 99 24.46 8.85 -22.34
CA GLU A 99 25.67 8.02 -22.35
C GLU A 99 26.91 8.84 -21.97
N ALA A 100 27.33 8.72 -20.71
CA ALA A 100 28.51 9.42 -20.21
C ALA A 100 29.20 8.64 -19.08
N ARG A 101 30.41 9.07 -18.75
CA ARG A 101 31.14 8.62 -17.55
C ARG A 101 31.01 9.67 -16.45
N TYR A 102 30.43 9.27 -15.34
CA TYR A 102 30.25 10.12 -14.16
C TYR A 102 31.31 9.79 -13.10
N ASN A 103 32.04 10.80 -12.65
CA ASN A 103 32.95 10.66 -11.50
C ASN A 103 32.18 11.05 -10.22
N ILE A 104 31.86 10.06 -9.39
CA ILE A 104 31.04 10.22 -8.19
C ILE A 104 31.91 9.97 -6.93
N SER A 105 31.86 10.89 -5.96
CA SER A 105 32.44 10.72 -4.62
C SER A 105 31.27 10.60 -3.62
N VAL A 106 31.23 9.54 -2.83
CA VAL A 106 30.25 9.36 -1.75
C VAL A 106 30.91 9.75 -0.44
N ASP A 107 30.71 10.99 -0.01
CA ASP A 107 31.35 11.52 1.19
C ASP A 107 30.60 11.11 2.47
N THR A 108 29.26 11.06 2.43
CA THR A 108 28.42 10.64 3.57
C THR A 108 27.09 10.09 3.05
N LEU A 109 26.62 8.99 3.63
CA LEU A 109 25.30 8.43 3.31
C LEU A 109 24.20 9.27 3.95
N ALA A 110 23.09 9.44 3.24
CA ALA A 110 21.87 9.93 3.85
C ALA A 110 21.47 8.97 4.99
N THR A 111 21.24 9.51 6.18
CA THR A 111 20.77 8.76 7.34
C THR A 111 19.37 9.22 7.71
N ASN A 112 18.54 8.31 8.22
CA ASN A 112 17.26 8.68 8.80
C ASN A 112 17.52 9.47 10.08
N THR A 113 16.87 10.61 10.24
CA THR A 113 16.86 11.32 11.53
C THR A 113 16.11 10.46 12.55
N GLN A 114 16.83 9.93 13.54
CA GLN A 114 16.23 9.36 14.75
C GLN A 114 16.38 10.37 15.89
N LEU A 115 15.25 10.87 16.37
CA LEU A 115 15.16 11.61 17.63
C LEU A 115 15.01 10.57 18.74
N ASN A 116 15.86 10.67 19.75
CA ASN A 116 15.96 9.68 20.81
C ASN A 116 15.36 10.28 22.09
N SER A 117 14.26 9.72 22.60
CA SER A 117 13.91 9.88 24.03
C SER A 117 14.84 8.96 24.84
N SER A 118 16.05 9.41 25.19
CA SER A 118 17.04 8.58 25.93
C SER A 118 16.66 8.43 27.41
N TYR A 119 15.50 7.82 27.71
CA TYR A 119 15.09 7.58 29.08
C TYR A 119 15.65 6.27 29.60
N SER A 120 16.53 6.44 30.57
CA SER A 120 17.00 5.39 31.45
C SER A 120 16.55 5.69 32.87
N TYR A 121 16.16 4.67 33.62
CA TYR A 121 15.99 4.79 35.06
C TYR A 121 17.27 4.30 35.78
N VAL A 122 17.54 4.92 36.93
CA VAL A 122 18.76 4.66 37.71
C VAL A 122 18.46 3.55 38.70
N THR A 123 19.17 2.43 38.57
CA THR A 123 19.17 1.37 39.59
C THR A 123 20.54 1.29 40.25
N THR A 124 20.56 1.13 41.57
CA THR A 124 21.78 0.86 42.34
C THR A 124 21.90 -0.64 42.56
N GLN A 125 22.94 -1.25 41.99
CA GLN A 125 23.24 -2.66 42.24
C GLN A 125 24.44 -2.76 43.18
N THR A 126 24.35 -3.66 44.16
CA THR A 126 25.47 -4.01 45.02
C THR A 126 26.20 -5.20 44.41
N ILE A 127 27.46 -5.00 44.02
CA ILE A 127 28.33 -6.07 43.51
C ILE A 127 29.47 -6.33 44.47
N THR A 128 29.94 -7.58 44.50
CA THR A 128 31.12 -7.96 45.31
C THR A 128 32.36 -7.96 44.43
N GLN A 129 33.38 -7.18 44.78
CA GLN A 129 34.65 -7.08 44.05
C GLN A 129 35.81 -7.55 44.91
N THR A 130 36.84 -8.16 44.31
CA THR A 130 38.11 -8.47 45.00
C THR A 130 38.72 -7.19 45.58
N ALA A 131 39.15 -7.21 46.83
CA ALA A 131 39.85 -6.08 47.43
C ALA A 131 41.15 -5.75 46.68
N THR A 132 41.56 -4.48 46.73
CA THR A 132 42.84 -3.96 46.23
C THR A 132 43.69 -3.47 47.40
N SER A 133 44.99 -3.22 47.18
CA SER A 133 45.86 -2.70 48.25
C SER A 133 45.38 -1.36 48.85
N ASP A 134 44.64 -0.57 48.07
CA ASP A 134 44.03 0.70 48.51
C ASP A 134 42.65 0.53 49.15
N SER A 135 42.10 -0.69 49.16
CA SER A 135 40.83 -0.96 49.83
C SER A 135 40.97 -0.70 51.32
N LYS A 136 40.00 0.02 51.87
CA LYS A 136 39.98 0.33 53.30
C LYS A 136 39.57 -0.91 54.10
N LEU A 137 40.18 -1.07 55.27
CA LEU A 137 39.85 -2.16 56.19
C LEU A 137 38.41 -2.08 56.72
N GLU A 138 37.82 -0.87 56.82
CA GLU A 138 36.41 -0.69 57.19
C GLU A 138 35.45 -1.41 56.22
N ASN A 139 35.78 -1.42 54.92
CA ASN A 139 34.97 -2.10 53.90
C ASN A 139 35.10 -3.63 53.94
N LEU A 140 36.04 -4.15 54.72
CA LEU A 140 36.20 -5.57 55.03
C LEU A 140 35.62 -5.95 56.39
N GLY A 141 35.03 -4.98 57.11
CA GLY A 141 34.44 -5.19 58.43
C GLY A 141 35.39 -4.97 59.60
N VAL A 142 36.53 -4.29 59.40
CA VAL A 142 37.46 -3.90 60.48
C VAL A 142 37.11 -2.52 61.02
N ASN A 143 36.88 -2.41 62.32
CA ASN A 143 36.71 -1.12 62.98
C ASN A 143 38.06 -0.48 63.33
N ALA A 144 38.12 0.85 63.36
CA ALA A 144 39.28 1.56 63.88
C ALA A 144 39.53 1.24 65.36
N GLY A 145 40.80 1.20 65.75
CA GLY A 145 41.21 0.83 67.09
C GLY A 145 42.63 0.28 67.14
N ARG A 146 43.05 -0.13 68.33
CA ARG A 146 44.39 -0.63 68.60
C ARG A 146 44.42 -2.15 68.70
N ILE A 147 45.47 -2.72 68.13
CA ILE A 147 45.83 -4.14 68.28
C ILE A 147 47.26 -4.26 68.84
N GLY A 148 47.51 -5.29 69.62
CA GLY A 148 48.84 -5.71 70.06
C GLY A 148 49.35 -6.82 69.16
N ILE A 149 50.62 -6.75 68.76
CA ILE A 149 51.27 -7.77 67.93
C ILE A 149 52.57 -8.20 68.60
N THR A 150 52.66 -9.48 68.94
CA THR A 150 53.86 -10.07 69.55
C THR A 150 54.86 -10.49 68.48
N VAL A 151 56.04 -9.87 68.47
CA VAL A 151 57.12 -10.18 67.53
C VAL A 151 58.40 -10.44 68.32
N ASN A 152 59.02 -11.61 68.15
CA ASN A 152 60.21 -12.03 68.90
C ASN A 152 60.04 -11.95 70.43
N GLY A 153 58.83 -12.25 70.94
CA GLY A 153 58.52 -12.22 72.37
C GLY A 153 58.26 -10.84 72.97
N VAL A 154 58.19 -9.77 72.15
CA VAL A 154 57.86 -8.41 72.58
C VAL A 154 56.57 -7.95 71.90
N GLU A 155 55.57 -7.56 72.68
CA GLU A 155 54.33 -7.00 72.15
C GLU A 155 54.53 -5.54 71.71
N ARG A 156 54.05 -5.23 70.50
CA ARG A 156 54.07 -3.89 69.91
C ARG A 156 52.65 -3.47 69.55
N SER A 157 52.32 -2.21 69.87
CA SER A 157 50.99 -1.65 69.57
C SER A 157 50.93 -1.16 68.12
N VAL A 158 49.90 -1.56 67.38
CA VAL A 158 49.56 -1.05 66.05
C VAL A 158 48.18 -0.39 66.12
N ASN A 159 48.07 0.82 65.57
CA ASN A 159 46.81 1.57 65.53
C ASN A 159 46.22 1.53 64.12
N ILE A 160 44.97 1.08 64.00
CA ILE A 160 44.15 1.09 62.79
C ILE A 160 43.30 2.36 62.80
N SER A 161 43.45 3.21 61.78
CA SER A 161 42.60 4.41 61.63
C SER A 161 41.32 4.15 60.84
N ASP A 162 40.36 5.08 60.88
CA ASP A 162 39.09 4.99 60.13
C ASP A 162 39.27 4.89 58.61
N ASN A 163 40.44 5.30 58.10
CA ASN A 163 40.80 5.27 56.69
C ASN A 163 41.95 4.31 56.38
N GLU A 164 42.25 3.38 57.28
CA GLU A 164 43.34 2.42 57.10
C GLU A 164 43.12 1.60 55.83
N THR A 165 44.12 1.52 54.95
CA THR A 165 44.10 0.65 53.77
C THR A 165 44.84 -0.64 54.06
N ILE A 166 44.59 -1.67 53.23
CA ILE A 166 45.37 -2.92 53.31
C ILE A 166 46.88 -2.62 53.18
N GLN A 167 47.27 -1.71 52.29
CA GLN A 167 48.68 -1.34 52.10
C GLN A 167 49.26 -0.61 53.32
N SER A 168 48.55 0.37 53.88
CA SER A 168 49.06 1.11 55.05
C SER A 168 49.15 0.21 56.29
N PHE A 169 48.26 -0.77 56.41
CA PHE A 169 48.33 -1.79 57.45
C PHE A 169 49.55 -2.72 57.26
N ILE A 170 49.81 -3.19 56.04
CA ILE A 170 51.02 -3.97 55.72
C ILE A 170 52.29 -3.21 56.08
N ASP A 171 52.34 -1.91 55.76
CA ASP A 171 53.52 -1.09 56.04
C ASP A 171 53.76 -0.96 57.55
N LYS A 172 52.70 -0.78 58.35
CA LYS A 172 52.77 -0.81 59.83
C LYS A 172 53.25 -2.14 60.38
N LEU A 173 52.83 -3.26 59.79
CA LEU A 173 53.30 -4.60 60.17
C LEU A 173 54.81 -4.75 59.87
N LYS A 174 55.26 -4.32 58.70
CA LYS A 174 56.69 -4.36 58.32
C LYS A 174 57.56 -3.49 59.22
N GLU A 175 57.10 -2.32 59.61
CA GLU A 175 57.81 -1.42 60.54
C GLU A 175 58.09 -2.07 61.90
N ILE A 176 57.20 -2.97 62.36
CA ILE A 176 57.38 -3.70 63.61
C ILE A 176 58.12 -5.05 63.45
N GLY A 177 58.55 -5.38 62.22
CA GLY A 177 59.32 -6.58 61.90
C GLY A 177 58.49 -7.78 61.50
N VAL A 178 57.25 -7.57 61.04
CA VAL A 178 56.35 -8.62 60.55
C VAL A 178 56.29 -8.61 59.03
N ASP A 179 56.56 -9.76 58.42
CA ASP A 179 56.40 -9.92 56.98
C ASP A 179 54.92 -10.12 56.63
N ALA A 180 54.34 -9.13 55.95
CA ALA A 180 52.98 -9.18 55.42
C ALA A 180 52.94 -8.79 53.93
N SER A 181 51.99 -9.37 53.20
CA SER A 181 51.79 -9.09 51.78
C SER A 181 50.33 -9.25 51.39
N PHE A 182 49.93 -8.60 50.29
CA PHE A 182 48.62 -8.76 49.68
C PHE A 182 48.77 -8.92 48.18
N ASN A 183 48.08 -9.90 47.61
CA ASN A 183 48.04 -10.13 46.18
C ASN A 183 46.74 -9.57 45.61
N SER A 184 46.81 -8.41 44.97
CA SER A 184 45.63 -7.74 44.37
C SER A 184 44.97 -8.54 43.24
N THR A 185 45.66 -9.51 42.64
CA THR A 185 45.10 -10.38 41.60
C THR A 185 44.25 -11.49 42.21
N THR A 186 44.72 -12.11 43.29
CA THR A 186 43.99 -13.23 43.94
C THR A 186 43.09 -12.77 45.09
N GLY A 187 43.29 -11.56 45.62
CA GLY A 187 42.60 -11.02 46.79
C GLY A 187 43.08 -11.62 48.11
N VAL A 188 44.24 -12.28 48.12
CA VAL A 188 44.74 -13.01 49.29
C VAL A 188 45.73 -12.14 50.06
N PHE A 189 45.48 -11.98 51.36
CA PHE A 189 46.37 -11.40 52.35
C PHE A 189 47.18 -12.50 53.03
N THR A 190 48.48 -12.30 53.21
CA THR A 190 49.36 -13.25 53.89
C THR A 190 50.19 -12.51 54.93
N VAL A 191 50.30 -13.08 56.13
CA VAL A 191 51.06 -12.51 57.24
C VAL A 191 51.81 -13.62 57.98
N ASN A 192 53.09 -13.38 58.26
CA ASN A 192 53.91 -14.28 59.06
C ASN A 192 53.78 -13.94 60.56
N LEU A 193 52.60 -14.23 61.12
CA LEU A 193 52.25 -14.05 62.54
C LEU A 193 51.31 -15.15 62.98
N ASP A 194 51.38 -15.60 64.24
CA ASP A 194 50.31 -16.43 64.80
C ASP A 194 49.08 -15.57 65.15
N THR A 195 47.85 -16.09 65.00
CA THR A 195 46.66 -15.38 65.53
C THR A 195 46.72 -15.26 67.04
N ALA A 196 47.38 -16.19 67.73
CA ALA A 196 47.68 -16.08 69.15
C ALA A 196 48.61 -14.90 69.49
N ASP A 197 49.38 -14.41 68.51
CA ASP A 197 50.25 -13.24 68.64
C ASP A 197 49.54 -11.93 68.31
N ILE A 198 48.25 -11.97 67.94
CA ILE A 198 47.40 -10.79 67.70
C ILE A 198 46.43 -10.61 68.87
N ASN A 199 46.62 -9.54 69.62
CA ASN A 199 45.76 -9.15 70.74
C ASN A 199 44.86 -7.97 70.34
N ASP A 200 43.59 -8.22 70.09
CA ASP A 200 42.64 -7.20 69.61
C ASP A 200 42.06 -6.37 70.77
N TYR A 201 42.83 -5.39 71.26
CA TYR A 201 42.49 -4.60 72.45
C TYR A 201 41.18 -3.84 72.34
N ASP A 202 40.92 -3.26 71.18
CA ASP A 202 39.76 -2.40 70.95
C ASP A 202 38.64 -3.10 70.15
N ASN A 203 38.70 -4.44 70.02
CA ASN A 203 37.72 -5.25 69.30
C ASN A 203 37.49 -4.75 67.85
N THR A 204 38.60 -4.50 67.16
CA THR A 204 38.66 -4.09 65.75
C THR A 204 38.05 -5.15 64.82
N GLY A 205 38.05 -6.43 65.22
CA GLY A 205 37.53 -7.54 64.43
C GLY A 205 38.50 -8.02 63.35
N ILE A 206 39.76 -7.56 63.37
CA ILE A 206 40.75 -7.75 62.29
C ILE A 206 40.97 -9.22 61.90
N VAL A 207 41.00 -10.14 62.87
CA VAL A 207 41.25 -11.57 62.61
C VAL A 207 40.08 -12.20 61.85
N ASN A 208 38.85 -11.83 62.22
CA ASN A 208 37.65 -12.32 61.57
C ASN A 208 37.47 -11.67 60.20
N ALA A 209 37.63 -10.34 60.09
CA ALA A 209 37.47 -9.60 58.85
C ALA A 209 38.48 -10.02 57.76
N LEU A 210 39.71 -10.38 58.14
CA LEU A 210 40.73 -10.87 57.22
C LEU A 210 40.73 -12.40 57.05
N HIS A 211 39.78 -13.13 57.65
CA HIS A 211 39.69 -14.60 57.57
C HIS A 211 41.06 -15.30 57.72
N LEU A 212 41.85 -14.92 58.74
CA LEU A 212 43.21 -15.46 58.90
C LEU A 212 43.15 -16.95 59.29
N ILE A 213 43.54 -17.85 58.38
CA ILE A 213 43.61 -19.31 58.61
C ILE A 213 45.09 -19.74 58.68
N GLY A 214 45.43 -20.52 59.71
CA GLY A 214 46.80 -20.97 59.95
C GLY A 214 47.28 -22.01 58.94
N VAL A 215 48.48 -21.80 58.41
CA VAL A 215 49.27 -22.77 57.63
C VAL A 215 50.67 -22.84 58.23
N ASN A 216 51.38 -23.98 58.09
CA ASN A 216 52.73 -24.15 58.68
C ASN A 216 53.64 -22.94 58.36
N GLU A 217 53.94 -22.13 59.37
CA GLU A 217 54.75 -20.89 59.34
C GLU A 217 54.08 -19.60 58.80
N GLY A 218 52.77 -19.43 58.96
CA GLY A 218 52.08 -18.13 58.74
C GLY A 218 50.57 -18.23 58.58
N TYR A 219 49.89 -17.10 58.40
CA TYR A 219 48.45 -17.04 58.18
C TYR A 219 48.15 -16.46 56.81
N THR A 220 47.16 -17.04 56.14
CA THR A 220 46.63 -16.55 54.87
C THR A 220 45.14 -16.31 55.00
N SER A 221 44.65 -15.27 54.36
CA SER A 221 43.22 -15.06 54.19
C SER A 221 42.67 -15.94 53.08
N ASP A 222 41.35 -16.11 53.07
CA ASP A 222 40.61 -16.38 51.83
C ASP A 222 40.64 -15.15 50.91
N LYS A 223 39.98 -15.25 49.74
CA LYS A 223 39.82 -14.10 48.84
C LYS A 223 39.01 -13.00 49.55
N LEU A 224 39.68 -11.90 49.90
CA LEU A 224 39.04 -10.71 50.48
C LEU A 224 38.25 -9.98 49.40
N GLN A 225 37.00 -9.67 49.71
CA GLN A 225 36.08 -8.97 48.81
C GLN A 225 35.41 -7.81 49.55
N ILE A 226 35.17 -6.72 48.83
CA ILE A 226 34.42 -5.55 49.30
C ILE A 226 33.12 -5.42 48.51
N GLU A 227 32.10 -4.86 49.16
CA GLU A 227 30.87 -4.45 48.47
C GLU A 227 31.10 -3.11 47.77
N LYS A 228 30.68 -3.02 46.51
CA LYS A 228 30.69 -1.79 45.73
C LYS A 228 29.29 -1.55 45.19
N THR A 229 28.74 -0.38 45.47
CA THR A 229 27.52 0.09 44.84
C THR A 229 27.86 0.67 43.48
N GLU A 230 27.29 0.10 42.42
CA GLU A 230 27.35 0.68 41.07
C GLU A 230 25.98 1.23 40.68
N THR A 231 26.00 2.42 40.08
CA THR A 231 24.84 3.03 39.46
C THR A 231 24.77 2.56 38.02
N VAL A 232 23.72 1.82 37.67
CA VAL A 232 23.47 1.32 36.33
C VAL A 232 22.31 2.11 35.73
N TYR A 233 22.47 2.45 34.45
CA TYR A 233 21.45 3.09 33.63
C TYR A 233 20.80 2.00 32.78
N GLU A 234 19.57 1.62 33.10
CA GLU A 234 18.78 0.69 32.29
C GLU A 234 17.76 1.47 31.45
N SER A 235 17.57 1.07 30.19
CA SER A 235 16.52 1.64 29.33
C SER A 235 15.14 1.36 29.92
N ALA A 236 14.24 2.34 29.85
CA ALA A 236 12.86 2.13 30.25
C ALA A 236 12.18 1.03 29.41
N ASP A 237 11.28 0.29 30.04
CA ASP A 237 10.41 -0.72 29.43
C ASP A 237 8.98 -0.58 29.96
N GLU A 238 8.08 -1.46 29.53
CA GLU A 238 6.67 -1.42 29.93
C GLU A 238 6.46 -1.56 31.45
N SER A 239 7.38 -2.22 32.16
CA SER A 239 7.29 -2.42 33.62
C SER A 239 7.80 -1.24 34.43
N SER A 240 8.50 -0.31 33.78
CA SER A 240 9.08 0.87 34.43
C SER A 240 7.99 1.79 34.95
N LEU A 241 8.12 2.28 36.18
CA LEU A 241 7.17 3.24 36.75
C LEU A 241 7.30 4.60 36.07
N LEU A 242 6.18 5.16 35.60
CA LEU A 242 6.14 6.45 34.91
C LEU A 242 6.69 7.59 35.82
N ASN A 243 6.50 7.45 37.14
CA ASN A 243 6.96 8.38 38.16
C ASN A 243 8.48 8.28 38.49
N GLU A 244 9.18 7.28 37.96
CA GLU A 244 10.62 7.04 38.18
C GLU A 244 11.47 7.42 36.97
N LEU A 245 10.85 7.86 35.87
CA LEU A 245 11.56 8.28 34.67
C LEU A 245 12.29 9.62 34.86
N SER A 246 13.43 9.76 34.19
CA SER A 246 14.51 10.72 34.50
C SER A 246 14.24 12.20 34.17
N SER A 247 12.99 12.60 33.89
CA SER A 247 12.63 14.00 33.61
C SER A 247 12.37 14.83 34.87
N GLY A 248 12.29 14.17 36.04
CA GLY A 248 12.03 14.83 37.32
C GLY A 248 10.59 15.33 37.49
N ILE A 249 9.70 15.07 36.53
CA ILE A 249 8.26 15.36 36.66
C ILE A 249 7.62 14.22 37.45
N LYS A 250 7.38 14.48 38.73
CA LYS A 250 6.73 13.52 39.63
C LYS A 250 5.22 13.59 39.51
N ILE A 251 4.60 12.42 39.55
CA ILE A 251 3.16 12.27 39.72
C ILE A 251 2.85 12.40 41.23
N ILE A 252 2.02 13.36 41.60
CA ILE A 252 1.61 13.61 42.99
C ILE A 252 0.10 13.40 43.11
N GLY A 253 -0.29 12.35 43.84
CA GLY A 253 -1.69 11.92 43.90
C GLY A 253 -2.15 11.35 42.55
N THR A 254 -3.41 11.58 42.21
CA THR A 254 -3.95 11.29 40.87
C THR A 254 -3.84 12.55 40.01
N GLN A 255 -3.29 12.39 38.82
CA GLN A 255 -3.14 13.45 37.82
C GLN A 255 -3.66 12.95 36.48
N ASN A 256 -3.96 13.89 35.57
CA ASN A 256 -4.54 13.55 34.28
C ASN A 256 -3.65 14.01 33.11
N VAL A 257 -3.74 13.27 32.02
CA VAL A 257 -3.21 13.59 30.69
C VAL A 257 -4.39 13.73 29.73
N ILE A 258 -4.40 14.79 28.93
CA ILE A 258 -5.45 15.06 27.94
C ILE A 258 -4.89 14.76 26.56
N VAL A 259 -5.62 13.95 25.80
CA VAL A 259 -5.23 13.55 24.44
C VAL A 259 -6.38 13.76 23.46
N GLN A 260 -6.04 13.97 22.20
CA GLN A 260 -6.98 14.13 21.09
C GLN A 260 -6.68 13.08 20.01
N ASN A 261 -7.67 12.31 19.58
CA ASN A 261 -7.50 11.32 18.51
C ASN A 261 -7.56 11.95 17.10
N THR A 262 -7.36 11.16 16.05
CA THR A 262 -7.45 11.60 14.64
C THR A 262 -8.82 12.17 14.24
N ASN A 263 -9.89 11.80 14.94
CA ASN A 263 -11.24 12.32 14.71
C ASN A 263 -11.49 13.68 15.40
N GLY A 264 -10.51 14.18 16.16
CA GLY A 264 -10.62 15.43 16.92
C GLY A 264 -11.31 15.29 18.28
N GLU A 265 -11.62 14.06 18.71
CA GLU A 265 -12.25 13.78 20.00
C GLU A 265 -11.22 13.83 21.13
N ASN A 266 -11.57 14.45 22.25
CA ASN A 266 -10.69 14.57 23.42
C ASN A 266 -10.99 13.50 24.46
N TYR A 267 -9.94 12.91 25.01
CA TYR A 267 -9.98 11.93 26.09
C TYR A 267 -9.11 12.38 27.26
N THR A 268 -9.40 11.85 28.44
CA THR A 268 -8.64 12.09 29.67
C THR A 268 -8.16 10.74 30.20
N ILE A 269 -6.86 10.62 30.41
CA ILE A 269 -6.19 9.46 31.00
C ILE A 269 -5.76 9.85 32.41
N GLU A 270 -6.12 9.06 33.40
CA GLU A 270 -5.67 9.24 34.79
C GLU A 270 -4.38 8.45 35.02
N VAL A 271 -3.42 9.06 35.71
CA VAL A 271 -2.14 8.48 36.12
C VAL A 271 -1.88 8.76 37.60
N ASP A 272 -1.22 7.84 38.28
CA ASP A 272 -0.81 7.97 39.67
C ASP A 272 0.66 7.55 39.88
N ALA A 273 1.12 7.53 41.14
CA ALA A 273 2.50 7.21 41.49
C ALA A 273 2.91 5.75 41.17
N PHE A 274 1.95 4.87 40.90
CA PHE A 274 2.14 3.45 40.64
C PHE A 274 1.89 3.08 39.17
N THR A 275 1.36 4.01 38.36
CA THR A 275 1.16 3.79 36.92
C THR A 275 2.48 3.44 36.25
N THR A 276 2.50 2.30 35.60
CA THR A 276 3.62 1.85 34.76
C THR A 276 3.59 2.52 33.39
N LEU A 277 4.73 2.55 32.71
CA LEU A 277 4.81 3.05 31.34
C LEU A 277 3.93 2.22 30.40
N GLY A 278 3.90 0.90 30.55
CA GLY A 278 3.02 0.02 29.78
C GLY A 278 1.54 0.35 29.95
N GLU A 279 1.06 0.51 31.19
CA GLU A 279 -0.32 0.90 31.46
C GLU A 279 -0.68 2.25 30.83
N PHE A 280 0.24 3.22 30.88
CA PHE A 280 0.03 4.52 30.25
C PHE A 280 -0.04 4.42 28.71
N LEU A 281 0.83 3.61 28.09
CA LEU A 281 0.80 3.38 26.64
C LEU A 281 -0.49 2.67 26.20
N THR A 282 -0.94 1.64 26.92
CA THR A 282 -2.24 0.99 26.66
C THR A 282 -3.40 1.97 26.81
N ALA A 283 -3.38 2.83 27.83
CA ALA A 283 -4.41 3.85 27.99
C ALA A 283 -4.43 4.87 26.83
N LEU A 284 -3.29 5.17 26.21
CA LEU A 284 -3.24 5.97 24.98
C LEU A 284 -3.87 5.21 23.81
N GLU A 285 -3.55 3.92 23.66
CA GLU A 285 -4.13 3.07 22.60
C GLU A 285 -5.66 2.97 22.68
N ASP A 286 -6.20 2.83 23.90
CA ASP A 286 -7.65 2.78 24.15
C ASP A 286 -8.39 4.07 23.74
N THR A 287 -7.66 5.20 23.60
CA THR A 287 -8.22 6.47 23.10
C THR A 287 -8.14 6.62 21.58
N GLY A 288 -7.59 5.63 20.88
CA GLY A 288 -7.41 5.63 19.42
C GLY A 288 -6.09 6.23 18.95
N LEU A 289 -5.14 6.49 19.85
CA LEU A 289 -3.74 6.77 19.49
C LEU A 289 -3.01 5.44 19.25
N ASN A 290 -1.83 5.47 18.64
CA ASN A 290 -0.91 4.34 18.63
C ASN A 290 0.26 4.69 19.54
N ALA A 291 0.60 3.85 20.51
CA ALA A 291 1.65 4.15 21.48
C ALA A 291 2.50 2.90 21.72
N SER A 292 3.82 3.00 21.56
CA SER A 292 4.70 1.85 21.76
C SER A 292 6.02 2.25 22.39
N ILE A 293 6.69 1.29 23.02
CA ILE A 293 8.06 1.45 23.50
C ILE A 293 8.97 0.38 22.91
N LYS A 294 10.14 0.79 22.44
CA LYS A 294 11.18 -0.12 21.97
C LYS A 294 12.55 0.39 22.35
N ASN A 295 13.31 -0.43 23.08
CA ASN A 295 14.68 -0.11 23.51
C ASN A 295 14.77 1.23 24.28
N GLY A 296 13.77 1.55 25.12
CA GLY A 296 13.71 2.81 25.86
C GLY A 296 13.19 4.02 25.08
N VAL A 297 12.77 3.86 23.83
CA VAL A 297 12.20 4.93 22.99
C VAL A 297 10.69 4.78 22.94
N VAL A 298 9.97 5.82 23.35
CA VAL A 298 8.50 5.87 23.29
C VAL A 298 8.09 6.56 22.00
N GLU A 299 7.25 5.90 21.21
CA GLU A 299 6.66 6.46 19.99
C GLU A 299 5.15 6.54 20.14
N ILE A 300 4.57 7.74 19.93
CA ILE A 300 3.13 7.97 19.98
C ILE A 300 2.69 8.61 18.65
N SER A 301 1.63 8.11 18.03
CA SER A 301 1.08 8.63 16.76
C SER A 301 -0.44 8.50 16.73
N GLY A 302 -1.09 8.96 15.66
CA GLY A 302 -2.55 8.83 15.52
C GLY A 302 -3.34 9.77 16.45
N GLY A 303 -2.72 10.84 16.93
CA GLY A 303 -3.37 11.82 17.80
C GLY A 303 -2.41 12.86 18.37
N LYS A 304 -2.86 13.64 19.36
CA LYS A 304 -2.06 14.66 20.04
C LYS A 304 -2.18 14.56 21.55
N ILE A 305 -1.09 14.74 22.29
CA ILE A 305 -1.16 15.04 23.72
C ILE A 305 -1.37 16.54 23.84
N THR A 306 -2.56 16.96 24.25
CA THR A 306 -2.99 18.37 24.22
C THR A 306 -2.84 19.08 25.56
N GLY A 307 -2.59 18.34 26.64
CA GLY A 307 -2.32 18.91 27.96
C GLY A 307 -2.56 17.93 29.09
N GLY A 308 -2.93 18.45 30.27
CA GLY A 308 -3.13 17.66 31.48
C GLY A 308 -2.54 18.36 32.72
N THR A 309 -2.82 17.80 33.90
CA THR A 309 -2.11 18.20 35.13
C THR A 309 -0.75 17.50 35.24
N TYR A 310 -0.58 16.36 34.57
CA TYR A 310 0.71 15.73 34.34
C TYR A 310 1.20 16.08 32.93
N ASP A 311 2.37 16.69 32.82
CA ASP A 311 2.98 17.07 31.54
C ASP A 311 3.70 15.85 30.93
N ALA A 312 2.93 14.94 30.33
CA ALA A 312 3.44 13.68 29.78
C ALA A 312 4.46 13.91 28.65
N VAL A 313 4.27 14.95 27.82
CA VAL A 313 5.19 15.30 26.73
C VAL A 313 6.57 15.61 27.31
N LYS A 314 6.64 16.50 28.30
CA LYS A 314 7.90 16.85 28.93
C LYS A 314 8.44 15.72 29.81
N ALA A 315 7.56 14.94 30.45
CA ALA A 315 7.96 13.88 31.35
C ALA A 315 8.63 12.71 30.62
N LEU A 316 8.16 12.42 29.41
CA LEU A 316 8.73 11.41 28.49
C LEU A 316 9.71 12.02 27.49
N GLY A 317 9.98 13.33 27.58
CA GLY A 317 10.88 14.07 26.68
C GLY A 317 10.53 13.94 25.21
N LEU A 318 9.24 13.82 24.92
CA LEU A 318 8.70 13.64 23.58
C LEU A 318 8.95 14.89 22.73
N SER A 319 9.46 14.68 21.52
CA SER A 319 9.54 15.69 20.49
C SER A 319 8.33 15.57 19.55
N GLU A 320 7.60 16.66 19.33
CA GLU A 320 6.52 16.68 18.34
C GLU A 320 7.16 16.75 16.93
N ASP A 321 7.03 15.68 16.16
CA ASP A 321 7.25 15.66 14.72
C ASP A 321 5.92 16.02 14.03
N PRO A 322 5.87 17.08 13.21
CA PRO A 322 4.67 17.44 12.48
C PRO A 322 4.30 16.34 11.47
N TYR A 323 3.34 15.50 11.83
CA TYR A 323 2.71 14.53 10.95
C TYR A 323 1.41 15.13 10.38
N THR A 324 1.23 15.01 9.07
CA THR A 324 0.04 15.49 8.36
C THR A 324 -0.38 14.42 7.39
N ALA A 325 -1.64 13.99 7.44
CA ALA A 325 -2.20 13.10 6.44
C ALA A 325 -3.29 13.87 5.67
N MET A 326 -3.40 13.63 4.37
CA MET A 326 -4.46 14.16 3.53
C MET A 326 -5.20 12.99 2.91
N THR A 327 -6.49 12.84 3.24
CA THR A 327 -7.33 11.81 2.62
C THR A 327 -8.34 12.48 1.71
N THR A 328 -8.56 11.92 0.53
CA THR A 328 -9.66 12.31 -0.39
C THR A 328 -10.98 12.47 0.36
N GLY A 329 -11.70 13.58 0.18
CA GLY A 329 -12.85 13.95 1.01
C GLY A 329 -14.09 13.10 0.76
N ASN A 330 -14.32 12.68 -0.48
CA ASN A 330 -15.31 11.67 -0.89
C ASN A 330 -14.57 10.53 -1.63
N PRO A 331 -15.17 9.32 -1.75
CA PRO A 331 -14.67 8.30 -2.66
C PRO A 331 -14.39 8.89 -4.04
N LEU A 332 -13.23 8.58 -4.61
CA LEU A 332 -12.93 8.97 -5.97
C LEU A 332 -13.80 8.16 -6.93
N THR A 333 -14.35 8.85 -7.91
CA THR A 333 -15.21 8.27 -8.94
C THR A 333 -14.67 8.62 -10.31
N GLU A 334 -14.73 7.66 -11.22
CA GLU A 334 -14.35 7.87 -12.61
C GLU A 334 -15.58 7.96 -13.50
N THR A 335 -15.43 8.73 -14.58
CA THR A 335 -16.43 8.81 -15.64
C THR A 335 -16.07 7.84 -16.75
N VAL A 336 -16.91 6.82 -16.98
CA VAL A 336 -16.74 5.84 -18.06
C VAL A 336 -17.80 6.09 -19.12
N VAL A 337 -17.38 6.10 -20.39
CA VAL A 337 -18.28 6.13 -21.53
C VAL A 337 -18.48 4.71 -22.04
N GLU A 338 -19.69 4.19 -21.88
CA GLU A 338 -20.07 2.86 -22.38
C GLU A 338 -20.99 3.00 -23.59
N ALA A 339 -20.89 2.04 -24.52
CA ALA A 339 -21.80 1.94 -25.63
C ALA A 339 -22.99 1.05 -25.23
N GLU A 340 -24.19 1.63 -25.16
CA GLU A 340 -25.42 0.89 -24.87
C GLU A 340 -26.21 0.61 -26.16
N ILE A 341 -26.85 -0.55 -26.23
CA ILE A 341 -27.73 -0.93 -27.34
C ILE A 341 -28.95 0.00 -27.37
N VAL A 342 -29.33 0.48 -28.55
CA VAL A 342 -30.51 1.36 -28.68
C VAL A 342 -31.81 0.68 -28.26
N THR A 343 -32.72 1.48 -27.74
CA THR A 343 -34.09 1.08 -27.42
C THR A 343 -35.07 1.95 -28.20
N LEU A 344 -36.37 1.65 -28.09
CA LEU A 344 -37.41 2.50 -28.69
C LEU A 344 -37.41 3.92 -28.13
N GLU A 345 -36.89 4.13 -26.91
CA GLU A 345 -36.82 5.45 -26.26
C GLU A 345 -35.55 6.24 -26.65
N THR A 346 -34.57 5.60 -27.30
CA THR A 346 -33.33 6.25 -27.72
C THR A 346 -33.65 7.34 -28.74
N ARG A 347 -33.14 8.55 -28.51
CA ARG A 347 -33.40 9.74 -29.34
C ARG A 347 -32.41 9.85 -30.49
N LEU A 348 -32.92 10.07 -31.70
CA LEU A 348 -32.11 10.08 -32.92
C LEU A 348 -31.05 11.18 -32.89
N VAL A 349 -31.47 12.42 -32.67
CA VAL A 349 -30.55 13.57 -32.70
C VAL A 349 -29.76 13.69 -31.40
N ASP A 350 -30.42 13.45 -30.26
CA ASP A 350 -29.82 13.72 -28.95
C ASP A 350 -28.87 12.61 -28.50
N ASP A 351 -29.20 11.33 -28.76
CA ASP A 351 -28.41 10.20 -28.28
C ASP A 351 -27.52 9.63 -29.39
N LEU A 352 -28.09 9.37 -30.57
CA LEU A 352 -27.35 8.85 -31.73
C LEU A 352 -26.58 9.91 -32.52
N LYS A 353 -26.70 11.18 -32.12
CA LYS A 353 -26.02 12.32 -32.74
C LYS A 353 -26.32 12.47 -34.24
N VAL A 354 -27.49 12.00 -34.69
CA VAL A 354 -27.96 12.16 -36.07
C VAL A 354 -28.18 13.65 -36.35
N ARG A 355 -27.72 14.12 -37.51
CA ARG A 355 -28.00 15.48 -37.99
C ARG A 355 -29.50 15.63 -38.23
N ALA A 356 -30.12 16.57 -37.53
CA ALA A 356 -31.51 16.95 -37.74
C ALA A 356 -31.72 17.48 -39.18
N GLY A 357 -32.87 17.18 -39.80
CA GLY A 357 -33.13 17.51 -41.20
C GLY A 357 -34.19 16.61 -41.82
N TYR A 358 -34.24 16.54 -43.15
CA TYR A 358 -35.20 15.71 -43.88
C TYR A 358 -34.55 14.52 -44.59
N LEU A 359 -35.29 13.41 -44.69
CA LEU A 359 -34.99 12.30 -45.61
C LEU A 359 -36.15 12.05 -46.58
N GLU A 360 -35.85 11.46 -47.73
CA GLU A 360 -36.88 10.94 -48.63
C GLU A 360 -37.17 9.49 -48.29
N VAL A 361 -38.45 9.17 -48.20
CA VAL A 361 -38.98 7.84 -47.93
C VAL A 361 -39.90 7.47 -49.10
N THR A 362 -39.67 6.32 -49.72
CA THR A 362 -40.52 5.80 -50.80
C THR A 362 -41.28 4.58 -50.27
N ASP A 363 -42.61 4.61 -50.35
CA ASP A 363 -43.46 3.49 -49.93
C ASP A 363 -43.41 2.31 -50.90
N ALA A 364 -44.14 1.24 -50.59
CA ALA A 364 -44.23 0.04 -51.42
C ALA A 364 -44.87 0.29 -52.80
N ASP A 365 -45.68 1.34 -52.93
CA ASP A 365 -46.39 1.73 -54.16
C ASP A 365 -45.55 2.68 -55.03
N GLY A 366 -44.37 3.10 -54.56
CA GLY A 366 -43.46 4.01 -55.24
C GLY A 366 -43.73 5.50 -54.98
N SER A 367 -44.62 5.83 -54.05
CA SER A 367 -44.91 7.21 -53.65
C SER A 367 -43.81 7.75 -52.73
N LYS A 368 -43.44 9.01 -52.94
CA LYS A 368 -42.38 9.68 -52.17
C LYS A 368 -42.96 10.56 -51.07
N PHE A 369 -42.39 10.42 -49.88
CA PHE A 369 -42.66 11.20 -48.67
C PHE A 369 -41.38 11.81 -48.14
N TYR A 370 -41.50 12.88 -47.37
CA TYR A 370 -40.37 13.64 -46.85
C TYR A 370 -40.47 13.71 -45.33
N GLU A 371 -39.76 12.80 -44.66
CA GLU A 371 -39.81 12.66 -43.21
C GLU A 371 -38.84 13.59 -42.52
N LYS A 372 -39.29 14.20 -41.42
CA LYS A 372 -38.52 15.16 -40.63
C LYS A 372 -37.87 14.45 -39.45
N ILE A 373 -36.56 14.63 -39.30
CA ILE A 373 -35.77 14.20 -38.14
C ILE A 373 -35.49 15.40 -37.23
N TYR A 374 -35.89 15.30 -35.97
CA TYR A 374 -35.82 16.42 -35.02
C TYR A 374 -35.39 16.02 -33.60
N HIS A 375 -34.91 17.01 -32.84
CA HIS A 375 -34.53 16.84 -31.43
C HIS A 375 -35.73 16.34 -30.60
N GLY A 376 -35.49 15.36 -29.72
CA GLY A 376 -36.51 14.70 -28.93
C GLY A 376 -37.23 13.54 -29.63
N GLN A 377 -37.09 13.38 -30.95
CA GLN A 377 -37.69 12.25 -31.68
C GLN A 377 -36.99 10.94 -31.28
N THR A 378 -37.78 9.97 -30.82
CA THR A 378 -37.28 8.65 -30.44
C THR A 378 -37.23 7.70 -31.64
N LEU A 379 -36.47 6.61 -31.51
CA LEU A 379 -36.45 5.55 -32.51
C LEU A 379 -37.85 4.91 -32.67
N GLY A 380 -38.61 4.80 -31.57
CA GLY A 380 -40.01 4.37 -31.59
C GLY A 380 -40.93 5.30 -32.37
N ASP A 381 -40.76 6.62 -32.23
CA ASP A 381 -41.53 7.62 -33.00
C ASP A 381 -41.26 7.46 -34.50
N LEU A 382 -39.98 7.37 -34.90
CA LEU A 382 -39.60 7.14 -36.29
C LEU A 382 -40.19 5.84 -36.83
N MET A 383 -40.10 4.75 -36.06
CA MET A 383 -40.68 3.47 -36.45
C MET A 383 -42.20 3.56 -36.66
N SER A 384 -42.90 4.33 -35.83
CA SER A 384 -44.33 4.59 -35.97
C SER A 384 -44.65 5.43 -37.21
N ASP A 385 -43.86 6.48 -37.47
CA ASP A 385 -44.00 7.34 -38.65
C ASP A 385 -43.82 6.52 -39.95
N LEU A 386 -42.80 5.65 -39.98
CA LEU A 386 -42.58 4.72 -41.09
C LEU A 386 -43.71 3.70 -41.25
N GLY A 387 -44.27 3.20 -40.14
CA GLY A 387 -45.44 2.33 -40.14
C GLY A 387 -46.65 2.98 -40.80
N ASN A 388 -46.87 4.28 -40.57
CA ASN A 388 -47.95 5.05 -41.21
C ASN A 388 -47.76 5.20 -42.73
N LEU A 389 -46.52 5.08 -43.23
CA LEU A 389 -46.19 5.07 -44.65
C LEU A 389 -46.19 3.66 -45.27
N GLY A 390 -46.64 2.64 -44.54
CA GLY A 390 -46.65 1.25 -45.00
C GLY A 390 -45.29 0.55 -44.96
N ILE A 391 -44.31 1.14 -44.27
CA ILE A 391 -42.97 0.56 -44.08
C ILE A 391 -42.95 -0.15 -42.73
N ASN A 392 -42.79 -1.47 -42.76
CA ASN A 392 -42.74 -2.26 -41.54
C ASN A 392 -41.33 -2.24 -40.96
N THR A 393 -41.23 -1.86 -39.69
CA THR A 393 -39.97 -1.79 -38.95
C THR A 393 -40.02 -2.71 -37.72
N LYS A 394 -38.87 -3.30 -37.35
CA LYS A 394 -38.73 -4.10 -36.13
C LYS A 394 -37.34 -3.93 -35.54
N LEU A 395 -37.27 -3.42 -34.32
CA LEU A 395 -36.03 -3.40 -33.54
C LEU A 395 -35.81 -4.77 -32.89
N ARG A 396 -34.62 -5.32 -33.03
CA ARG A 396 -34.19 -6.57 -32.40
C ARG A 396 -33.45 -6.31 -31.10
N ASP A 397 -33.35 -7.34 -30.28
CA ASP A 397 -32.63 -7.31 -28.99
C ASP A 397 -31.12 -7.07 -29.14
N ASP A 398 -30.55 -7.28 -30.35
CA ASP A 398 -29.15 -7.00 -30.68
C ASP A 398 -28.93 -5.59 -31.26
N GLY A 399 -29.93 -4.70 -31.19
CA GLY A 399 -29.83 -3.31 -31.66
C GLY A 399 -29.93 -3.15 -33.18
N VAL A 400 -30.23 -4.22 -33.92
CA VAL A 400 -30.45 -4.16 -35.37
C VAL A 400 -31.91 -3.83 -35.65
N LEU A 401 -32.14 -2.77 -36.42
CA LEU A 401 -33.44 -2.41 -36.97
C LEU A 401 -33.64 -3.12 -38.32
N GLU A 402 -34.65 -3.97 -38.39
CA GLU A 402 -35.11 -4.59 -39.63
C GLU A 402 -36.17 -3.70 -40.26
N ILE A 403 -36.00 -3.35 -41.54
CA ILE A 403 -36.93 -2.48 -42.26
C ILE A 403 -37.39 -3.17 -43.54
N THR A 404 -38.70 -3.16 -43.79
CA THR A 404 -39.30 -3.81 -44.95
C THR A 404 -40.43 -3.01 -45.57
N GLY A 405 -40.63 -3.18 -46.88
CA GLY A 405 -41.74 -2.57 -47.61
C GLY A 405 -41.54 -1.13 -48.11
N GLY A 406 -40.33 -0.55 -48.02
CA GLY A 406 -40.03 0.77 -48.62
C GLY A 406 -38.55 1.05 -48.81
N ALA A 407 -38.23 2.18 -49.44
CA ALA A 407 -36.86 2.63 -49.71
C ALA A 407 -36.57 4.00 -49.08
N PHE A 408 -35.31 4.26 -48.75
CA PHE A 408 -34.87 5.51 -48.13
C PHE A 408 -33.79 6.16 -48.99
N ALA A 409 -33.78 7.49 -49.04
CA ALA A 409 -32.70 8.26 -49.64
C ALA A 409 -32.32 9.46 -48.77
N THR A 410 -31.01 9.66 -48.60
CA THR A 410 -30.48 10.92 -48.07
C THR A 410 -30.79 12.04 -49.05
N LEU A 411 -31.11 13.22 -48.52
CA LEU A 411 -31.29 14.44 -49.30
C LEU A 411 -30.06 15.32 -49.12
N SER A 412 -29.58 15.95 -50.19
CA SER A 412 -28.62 17.05 -50.04
C SER A 412 -29.32 18.29 -49.50
N ASP A 413 -28.56 19.18 -48.86
CA ASP A 413 -29.08 20.44 -48.33
C ASP A 413 -29.73 21.28 -49.45
N ASP A 414 -29.10 21.33 -50.63
CA ASP A 414 -29.65 21.97 -51.84
C ASP A 414 -30.99 21.36 -52.27
N ARG A 415 -31.15 20.04 -52.18
CA ARG A 415 -32.38 19.36 -52.58
C ARG A 415 -33.51 19.63 -51.59
N VAL A 416 -33.21 19.69 -50.29
CA VAL A 416 -34.19 20.10 -49.28
C VAL A 416 -34.63 21.53 -49.53
N GLN A 417 -33.72 22.44 -49.88
CA GLN A 417 -34.06 23.81 -50.23
C GLN A 417 -34.97 23.89 -51.47
N GLU A 418 -34.68 23.13 -52.53
CA GLU A 418 -35.52 23.07 -53.72
C GLU A 418 -36.95 22.57 -53.41
N LEU A 419 -37.07 21.57 -52.52
CA LEU A 419 -38.35 21.03 -52.06
C LEU A 419 -39.13 22.01 -51.17
N ILE A 420 -38.44 22.88 -50.43
CA ILE A 420 -39.07 23.98 -49.68
C ILE A 420 -39.55 25.06 -50.65
N ASP A 421 -38.71 25.46 -51.61
CA ASP A 421 -39.01 26.53 -52.57
C ASP A 421 -40.20 26.19 -53.48
N ASN A 422 -40.34 24.93 -53.87
CA ASN A 422 -41.48 24.45 -54.67
C ASN A 422 -42.73 24.10 -53.83
N GLY A 423 -42.65 24.25 -52.51
CA GLY A 423 -43.76 24.06 -51.57
C GLY A 423 -44.09 22.60 -51.21
N THR A 424 -43.26 21.64 -51.60
CA THR A 424 -43.41 20.22 -51.25
C THR A 424 -43.13 19.97 -49.76
N ILE A 425 -42.07 20.59 -49.23
CA ILE A 425 -41.78 20.63 -47.78
C ILE A 425 -42.19 22.00 -47.24
N ARG A 426 -42.85 22.02 -46.07
CA ARG A 426 -43.18 23.25 -45.35
C ARG A 426 -42.39 23.31 -44.05
N GLU A 427 -41.19 23.89 -44.10
CA GLU A 427 -40.33 24.08 -42.94
C GLU A 427 -40.03 25.56 -42.69
N THR A 428 -40.22 26.00 -41.45
CA THR A 428 -40.01 27.38 -41.02
C THR A 428 -38.76 27.55 -40.16
N ASP A 429 -38.29 26.49 -39.51
CA ASP A 429 -37.15 26.51 -38.61
C ASP A 429 -35.86 26.14 -39.36
N ASP A 430 -34.89 27.06 -39.34
CA ASP A 430 -33.63 26.95 -40.08
C ASP A 430 -32.81 25.72 -39.69
N ARG A 431 -33.00 25.16 -38.48
CA ARG A 431 -32.29 23.95 -38.01
C ARG A 431 -32.62 22.70 -38.84
N TYR A 432 -33.75 22.68 -39.54
CA TYR A 432 -34.22 21.53 -40.31
C TYR A 432 -34.23 21.77 -41.82
N LYS A 433 -33.79 22.94 -42.31
CA LYS A 433 -33.69 23.26 -43.76
C LYS A 433 -32.46 22.60 -44.42
N GLN A 434 -32.25 21.33 -44.12
CA GLN A 434 -31.08 20.56 -44.54
C GLN A 434 -31.43 19.07 -44.56
N GLY A 435 -30.61 18.25 -45.21
CA GLY A 435 -30.78 16.80 -45.19
C GLY A 435 -30.35 16.18 -43.86
N THR A 436 -30.93 15.04 -43.49
CA THR A 436 -30.39 14.22 -42.37
C THR A 436 -29.30 13.26 -42.85
N ASP A 437 -28.41 12.86 -41.95
CA ASP A 437 -27.43 11.79 -42.14
C ASP A 437 -27.87 10.45 -41.53
N LEU A 438 -29.18 10.31 -41.22
CA LEU A 438 -29.76 9.13 -40.61
C LEU A 438 -29.35 7.81 -41.29
N LEU A 439 -29.27 7.75 -42.62
CA LEU A 439 -28.83 6.52 -43.31
C LEU A 439 -27.39 6.16 -42.96
N THR A 440 -26.50 7.14 -42.80
CA THR A 440 -25.12 6.90 -42.35
C THR A 440 -25.09 6.34 -40.94
N CYS A 441 -25.93 6.86 -40.04
CA CYS A 441 -26.08 6.31 -38.69
C CYS A 441 -26.62 4.87 -38.72
N LEU A 442 -27.66 4.62 -39.53
CA LEU A 442 -28.32 3.32 -39.60
C LEU A 442 -27.48 2.24 -40.31
N TYR A 443 -26.75 2.59 -41.37
CA TYR A 443 -26.13 1.60 -42.26
C TYR A 443 -24.60 1.73 -42.34
N GLY A 444 -24.00 2.72 -41.68
CA GLY A 444 -22.56 3.02 -41.74
C GLY A 444 -22.14 3.76 -43.02
N ALA A 445 -23.08 4.06 -43.92
CA ALA A 445 -22.84 4.75 -45.18
C ALA A 445 -24.06 5.58 -45.63
N PRO A 446 -23.86 6.65 -46.41
CA PRO A 446 -24.97 7.47 -46.93
C PRO A 446 -25.80 6.75 -48.00
N VAL A 447 -25.34 5.58 -48.47
CA VAL A 447 -25.99 4.69 -49.45
C VAL A 447 -25.98 3.27 -48.90
N ILE A 448 -27.11 2.57 -49.02
CA ILE A 448 -27.28 1.19 -48.54
C ILE A 448 -26.48 0.24 -49.46
N SER A 449 -25.63 -0.60 -48.88
CA SER A 449 -24.89 -1.63 -49.63
C SER A 449 -25.80 -2.76 -50.08
N THR A 450 -25.51 -3.40 -51.23
CA THR A 450 -26.24 -4.60 -51.68
C THR A 450 -26.23 -5.74 -50.66
N ASP A 451 -25.20 -5.81 -49.80
CA ASP A 451 -25.10 -6.85 -48.76
C ASP A 451 -26.06 -6.60 -47.58
N GLN A 452 -26.57 -5.38 -47.45
CA GLN A 452 -27.61 -5.00 -46.50
C GLN A 452 -29.02 -5.22 -47.07
N ILE A 453 -29.16 -5.71 -48.31
CA ILE A 453 -30.42 -5.90 -49.04
C ILE A 453 -30.56 -7.38 -49.44
N THR A 454 -31.68 -8.03 -49.14
CA THR A 454 -31.95 -9.41 -49.63
C THR A 454 -32.93 -9.42 -50.81
N VAL A 455 -32.65 -10.28 -51.80
CA VAL A 455 -33.03 -10.16 -53.23
C VAL A 455 -34.51 -10.44 -53.56
N ALA A 456 -35.41 -10.47 -52.59
CA ALA A 456 -36.83 -10.67 -52.83
C ALA A 456 -37.63 -9.60 -52.08
N SER A 457 -37.72 -8.41 -52.68
CA SER A 457 -38.39 -7.20 -52.19
C SER A 457 -37.85 -6.65 -50.86
N THR A 458 -37.37 -5.40 -50.89
CA THR A 458 -37.54 -4.43 -49.79
C THR A 458 -37.33 -5.00 -48.38
N TYR A 459 -36.14 -5.52 -48.10
CA TYR A 459 -35.72 -5.96 -46.77
C TYR A 459 -34.30 -5.45 -46.51
N SER A 460 -34.15 -4.48 -45.60
CA SER A 460 -32.86 -3.95 -45.16
C SER A 460 -32.62 -4.14 -43.68
N LYS A 461 -31.35 -4.34 -43.32
CA LYS A 461 -30.88 -4.44 -41.94
C LYS A 461 -29.87 -3.35 -41.66
N THR A 462 -30.08 -2.61 -40.59
CA THR A 462 -29.11 -1.66 -40.08
C THR A 462 -27.88 -2.38 -39.54
N GLN A 463 -26.82 -1.63 -39.26
CA GLN A 463 -25.82 -2.10 -38.30
C GLN A 463 -26.45 -2.21 -36.90
N ALA A 464 -25.79 -2.91 -35.98
CA ALA A 464 -26.17 -2.87 -34.58
C ALA A 464 -25.97 -1.43 -34.08
N LEU A 465 -27.05 -0.78 -33.69
CA LEU A 465 -27.02 0.61 -33.25
C LEU A 465 -26.69 0.66 -31.77
N THR A 466 -25.79 1.57 -31.40
CA THR A 466 -25.43 1.87 -30.02
C THR A 466 -25.37 3.37 -29.82
N HIS A 467 -25.60 3.83 -28.59
CA HIS A 467 -25.34 5.20 -28.18
C HIS A 467 -24.41 5.25 -26.98
N SER A 468 -23.66 6.34 -26.84
CA SER A 468 -22.75 6.52 -25.72
C SER A 468 -23.53 6.97 -24.48
N VAL A 469 -23.31 6.27 -23.37
CA VAL A 469 -23.81 6.62 -22.04
C VAL A 469 -22.63 6.90 -21.13
N THR A 470 -22.75 7.98 -20.35
CA THR A 470 -21.73 8.40 -19.41
C THR A 470 -22.11 7.92 -18.01
N ASN A 471 -21.39 6.95 -17.50
CA ASN A 471 -21.58 6.36 -16.18
C ASN A 471 -20.54 6.91 -15.20
N THR A 472 -20.95 7.15 -13.95
CA THR A 472 -20.04 7.46 -12.85
C THR A 472 -19.88 6.23 -11.98
N ILE A 473 -18.68 5.66 -11.94
CA ILE A 473 -18.37 4.46 -11.14
C ILE A 473 -17.26 4.77 -10.15
N ARG A 474 -17.03 3.86 -9.19
CA ARG A 474 -15.93 3.99 -8.23
C ARG A 474 -14.58 3.86 -8.94
N ALA A 475 -13.66 4.76 -8.64
CA ALA A 475 -12.30 4.70 -9.18
C ALA A 475 -11.53 3.49 -8.65
N THR A 476 -10.56 3.06 -9.43
CA THR A 476 -9.61 1.98 -9.13
C THR A 476 -8.18 2.48 -9.30
N LEU A 477 -7.18 1.63 -9.00
CA LEU A 477 -5.78 1.98 -9.20
C LEU A 477 -5.43 2.26 -10.68
N THR A 478 -6.14 1.64 -11.62
CA THR A 478 -5.94 1.83 -13.07
C THR A 478 -6.71 3.00 -13.66
N THR A 479 -7.57 3.65 -12.88
CA THR A 479 -8.32 4.85 -13.31
C THR A 479 -7.34 5.96 -13.66
N THR A 480 -7.51 6.60 -14.83
CA THR A 480 -6.68 7.73 -15.24
C THR A 480 -7.11 9.04 -14.56
N LEU A 481 -6.16 9.97 -14.38
CA LEU A 481 -6.46 11.28 -13.81
C LEU A 481 -7.41 12.09 -14.70
N GLU A 482 -7.38 11.90 -16.03
CA GLU A 482 -8.38 12.46 -16.94
C GLU A 482 -9.81 12.00 -16.60
N ASN A 483 -10.00 10.70 -16.33
CA ASN A 483 -11.30 10.15 -15.96
C ASN A 483 -11.76 10.58 -14.56
N LEU A 484 -10.83 11.03 -13.70
CA LEU A 484 -11.12 11.70 -12.42
C LEU A 484 -11.40 13.21 -12.57
N GLY A 485 -11.23 13.78 -13.77
CA GLY A 485 -11.53 15.17 -14.08
C GLY A 485 -10.33 16.10 -14.25
N LEU A 486 -9.09 15.59 -14.36
CA LEU A 486 -7.93 16.41 -14.65
C LEU A 486 -7.99 16.96 -16.09
N SER A 487 -8.13 18.28 -16.24
CA SER A 487 -8.36 18.92 -17.54
C SER A 487 -7.08 19.17 -18.36
N SER A 488 -5.92 19.20 -17.73
CA SER A 488 -4.64 19.51 -18.37
C SER A 488 -3.46 19.01 -17.55
N ASP A 489 -2.37 18.64 -18.24
CA ASP A 489 -1.09 18.32 -17.61
C ASP A 489 -0.60 19.52 -16.79
N SER A 490 -0.08 19.25 -15.59
CA SER A 490 0.33 20.30 -14.65
C SER A 490 1.34 19.78 -13.63
N ASN A 491 1.90 20.69 -12.84
CA ASN A 491 2.78 20.34 -11.73
C ASN A 491 2.00 20.44 -10.42
N ALA A 492 2.16 19.45 -9.55
CA ALA A 492 1.64 19.48 -8.19
C ALA A 492 2.79 19.71 -7.20
N VAL A 493 2.61 20.68 -6.30
CA VAL A 493 3.61 21.05 -5.29
C VAL A 493 3.15 20.59 -3.91
N PHE A 494 3.92 19.71 -3.30
CA PHE A 494 3.70 19.19 -1.95
C PHE A 494 4.70 19.80 -0.98
N THR A 495 4.22 20.29 0.16
CA THR A 495 5.07 20.61 1.31
C THR A 495 5.27 19.36 2.14
N VAL A 496 6.52 18.92 2.29
CA VAL A 496 6.93 17.80 3.15
C VAL A 496 7.89 18.35 4.20
N ARG A 497 7.48 18.38 5.47
CA ARG A 497 8.30 18.91 6.58
C ARG A 497 8.89 20.31 6.32
N GLY A 498 8.15 21.18 5.64
CA GLY A 498 8.56 22.54 5.30
C GLY A 498 9.35 22.70 3.99
N GLU A 499 9.69 21.59 3.31
CA GLU A 499 10.33 21.62 1.99
C GLU A 499 9.32 21.34 0.87
N ASN A 500 9.42 22.11 -0.21
CA ASN A 500 8.56 21.92 -1.38
C ASN A 500 9.12 20.84 -2.31
N ARG A 501 8.31 19.84 -2.61
CA ARG A 501 8.57 18.80 -3.61
C ARG A 501 7.57 18.95 -4.75
N THR A 502 8.05 18.88 -5.98
CA THR A 502 7.21 19.03 -7.17
C THR A 502 7.15 17.71 -7.91
N ILE A 503 5.94 17.28 -8.27
CA ILE A 503 5.72 16.16 -9.18
C ILE A 503 5.05 16.67 -10.45
N ASN A 504 5.42 16.10 -11.59
CA ASN A 504 4.70 16.32 -12.84
C ASN A 504 3.50 15.39 -12.87
N VAL A 505 2.35 15.91 -13.29
CA VAL A 505 1.08 15.19 -13.32
C VAL A 505 0.49 15.30 -14.71
N THR A 506 0.25 14.17 -15.37
CA THR A 506 -0.34 14.14 -16.71
C THR A 506 -1.71 13.50 -16.70
N LYS A 507 -2.54 13.85 -17.68
CA LYS A 507 -3.89 13.28 -17.86
C LYS A 507 -3.91 11.76 -17.99
N SER A 508 -2.88 11.20 -18.61
CA SER A 508 -2.76 9.77 -18.86
C SER A 508 -2.29 8.96 -17.64
N MET A 509 -1.79 9.62 -16.58
CA MET A 509 -1.38 8.91 -15.37
C MET A 509 -2.57 8.21 -14.75
N THR A 510 -2.35 6.98 -14.29
CA THR A 510 -3.30 6.28 -13.43
C THR A 510 -3.16 6.72 -11.97
N VAL A 511 -4.10 6.33 -11.11
CA VAL A 511 -3.97 6.51 -9.64
C VAL A 511 -2.71 5.80 -9.14
N GLU A 512 -2.40 4.61 -9.66
CA GLU A 512 -1.16 3.89 -9.35
C GLU A 512 0.09 4.67 -9.79
N ASP A 513 0.10 5.23 -11.01
CA ASP A 513 1.22 6.07 -11.49
C ASP A 513 1.42 7.31 -10.61
N LEU A 514 0.32 7.93 -10.17
CA LEU A 514 0.37 9.06 -9.23
C LEU A 514 1.00 8.63 -7.91
N MET A 515 0.61 7.49 -7.35
CA MET A 515 1.19 6.95 -6.11
C MET A 515 2.69 6.66 -6.28
N ASN A 516 3.10 6.12 -7.42
CA ASN A 516 4.51 5.90 -7.75
C ASN A 516 5.29 7.21 -7.88
N ALA A 517 4.70 8.23 -8.50
CA ALA A 517 5.29 9.57 -8.59
C ALA A 517 5.45 10.24 -7.21
N LEU A 518 4.45 10.08 -6.33
CA LEU A 518 4.53 10.52 -4.93
C LEU A 518 5.66 9.79 -4.19
N GLN A 519 5.74 8.46 -4.33
CA GLN A 519 6.80 7.66 -3.70
C GLN A 519 8.20 8.08 -4.19
N ASN A 520 8.38 8.31 -5.49
CA ASN A 520 9.64 8.80 -6.06
C ASN A 520 10.01 10.19 -5.55
N ALA A 521 9.01 11.02 -5.23
CA ALA A 521 9.19 12.29 -4.54
C ALA A 521 9.31 12.13 -3.01
N GLY A 522 9.43 10.90 -2.49
CA GLY A 522 9.56 10.59 -1.06
C GLY A 522 8.31 10.91 -0.23
N ILE A 523 7.13 10.91 -0.86
CA ILE A 523 5.83 11.12 -0.24
C ILE A 523 5.11 9.78 -0.16
N ALA A 524 4.74 9.35 1.04
CA ALA A 524 4.00 8.12 1.22
C ALA A 524 2.53 8.31 0.83
N SER A 525 1.93 7.29 0.24
CA SER A 525 0.50 7.28 -0.08
C SER A 525 -0.08 5.87 0.00
N VAL A 526 -1.36 5.78 0.31
CA VAL A 526 -2.11 4.54 0.52
C VAL A 526 -3.45 4.62 -0.20
N TRP A 527 -3.82 3.54 -0.89
CA TRP A 527 -5.11 3.39 -1.54
C TRP A 527 -5.98 2.39 -0.78
N ASP A 528 -7.21 2.80 -0.45
CA ASP A 528 -8.24 1.92 0.10
C ASP A 528 -9.17 1.44 -1.03
N THR A 529 -9.12 0.15 -1.32
CA THR A 529 -9.92 -0.49 -2.38
C THR A 529 -11.41 -0.59 -2.06
N ASP A 530 -11.80 -0.62 -0.79
CA ASP A 530 -13.20 -0.78 -0.38
C ASP A 530 -13.94 0.56 -0.44
N THR A 531 -13.24 1.64 -0.13
CA THR A 531 -13.79 2.99 -0.11
C THR A 531 -13.39 3.86 -1.31
N SER A 532 -12.51 3.37 -2.19
CA SER A 532 -11.93 4.11 -3.33
C SER A 532 -11.34 5.45 -2.91
N ARG A 533 -10.56 5.45 -1.82
CA ARG A 533 -9.94 6.64 -1.25
C ARG A 533 -8.43 6.58 -1.33
N LEU A 534 -7.84 7.70 -1.73
CA LEU A 534 -6.40 7.94 -1.62
C LEU A 534 -6.11 8.70 -0.34
N THR A 535 -5.10 8.25 0.41
CA THR A 535 -4.50 8.94 1.54
C THR A 535 -3.05 9.25 1.20
N ILE A 536 -2.62 10.48 1.46
CA ILE A 536 -1.25 10.97 1.29
C ILE A 536 -0.71 11.28 2.68
N GLU A 537 0.43 10.73 3.03
CA GLU A 537 1.02 10.85 4.36
C GLU A 537 2.24 11.79 4.36
N ASN A 538 2.37 12.52 5.45
CA ASN A 538 3.46 13.46 5.73
C ASN A 538 3.66 14.55 4.68
N ALA A 539 2.60 14.88 3.94
CA ALA A 539 2.65 15.91 2.91
C ALA A 539 1.36 16.72 2.87
N THR A 540 1.50 18.01 2.60
CA THR A 540 0.38 18.90 2.31
C THR A 540 0.46 19.37 0.86
N LEU A 541 -0.59 19.16 0.08
CA LEU A 541 -0.69 19.68 -1.29
C LEU A 541 -0.99 21.17 -1.24
N ASN A 542 -0.09 21.99 -1.79
CA ASN A 542 -0.16 23.45 -1.71
C ASN A 542 -1.13 24.09 -2.72
N GLY A 543 -1.77 23.29 -3.58
CA GLY A 543 -2.70 23.72 -4.62
C GLY A 543 -2.31 23.24 -6.02
N GLY A 544 -3.14 23.56 -7.00
CA GLY A 544 -3.01 23.11 -8.40
C GLY A 544 -4.19 22.22 -8.82
N ALA A 545 -4.28 21.92 -10.12
CA ALA A 545 -5.41 21.16 -10.69
C ALA A 545 -5.61 19.78 -10.05
N LEU A 546 -4.53 19.16 -9.54
CA LEU A 546 -4.61 17.89 -8.81
C LEU A 546 -5.38 18.02 -7.47
N ALA A 547 -5.36 19.18 -6.82
CA ALA A 547 -6.08 19.38 -5.56
C ALA A 547 -7.59 19.32 -5.76
N ASP A 548 -8.08 19.89 -6.87
CA ASP A 548 -9.51 19.88 -7.23
C ASP A 548 -9.97 18.47 -7.60
N VAL A 549 -9.13 17.72 -8.31
CA VAL A 549 -9.39 16.32 -8.70
C VAL A 549 -9.48 15.40 -7.48
N LEU A 550 -8.55 15.53 -6.54
CA LEU A 550 -8.48 14.65 -5.38
C LEU A 550 -9.40 15.08 -4.23
N ASN A 551 -9.85 16.34 -4.20
CA ASN A 551 -10.69 16.91 -3.14
C ASN A 551 -10.19 16.54 -1.72
N LEU A 552 -8.89 16.70 -1.48
CA LEU A 552 -8.25 16.20 -0.26
C LEU A 552 -8.71 16.98 0.98
N THR A 553 -9.09 16.27 2.02
CA THR A 553 -9.30 16.78 3.37
C THR A 553 -8.05 16.54 4.23
N GLN A 554 -7.53 17.61 4.83
CA GLN A 554 -6.37 17.53 5.71
C GLN A 554 -6.76 17.00 7.09
N VAL A 555 -6.02 16.01 7.57
CA VAL A 555 -6.07 15.47 8.93
C VAL A 555 -4.69 15.67 9.55
N VAL A 556 -4.62 16.48 10.62
CA VAL A 556 -3.37 16.72 11.33
C VAL A 556 -3.29 15.73 12.50
N SER A 557 -2.44 14.71 12.38
CA SER A 557 -2.13 13.78 13.48
C SER A 557 -0.73 14.12 13.99
N GLY A 558 -0.54 14.41 15.28
CA GLY A 558 0.82 14.62 15.80
C GLY A 558 1.57 13.30 15.88
N LYS A 559 2.87 13.28 15.55
CA LYS A 559 3.76 12.17 15.90
C LYS A 559 4.68 12.65 17.02
N TYR A 560 4.83 11.88 18.07
CA TYR A 560 5.78 12.12 19.15
C TYR A 560 6.82 10.99 19.18
N VAL A 561 8.10 11.35 19.29
CA VAL A 561 9.24 10.42 19.47
C VAL A 561 10.21 10.97 20.50
#